data_AF-A0A5K0W3F5-F1
#
_entry.id   AF-A0A5K0W3F5-F1
#
_cell.length_a   1.000
_cell.length_b   1.000
_cell.length_c   1.000
_cell.angle_alpha   90.00
_cell.angle_beta   90.00
_cell.angle_gamma   90.00
#
_symmetry.space_group_name_H-M   'P 1'
#
loop_
_entity.id
_entity.type
_entity.pdbx_description
1 polymer ?
#
loop_
_entity_poly.entity_id
_entity_poly.type
_entity_poly.pdbx_seq_one_letter_code
_entity_poly.pdbx_strand_id
1 'polypeptide(L)' 'MGDGSSDTNQLLKEFYIPDYIVVPDATFQEMSYMPECPVIVFINSKSGGQLGGDLLKTYRTLLNSAQ' A
#
# COMPACT_ATOMS: atom_id res chain seq x y z
N MET A 1 2.63 -26.07 12.64
CA MET A 1 2.76 -25.57 11.26
C MET A 1 1.80 -24.40 11.16
N GLY A 2 2.31 -23.17 11.32
CA GLY A 2 1.49 -21.97 11.18
C GLY A 2 1.13 -21.80 9.71
N ASP A 3 -0.13 -21.52 9.42
CA ASP A 3 -0.58 -21.13 8.10
C ASP A 3 0.13 -19.83 7.70
N GLY A 4 1.11 -19.92 6.80
CA GLY A 4 1.86 -18.78 6.30
C GLY A 4 1.01 -17.71 5.59
N SER A 5 -0.27 -17.99 5.31
CA SER A 5 -1.19 -17.00 4.75
C SER A 5 -1.67 -15.99 5.80
N SER A 6 -1.77 -16.36 7.08
CA SER A 6 -2.20 -15.43 8.13
C SER A 6 -1.14 -14.38 8.45
N ASP A 7 0.12 -14.80 8.55
CA ASP A 7 1.24 -13.92 8.88
C ASP A 7 1.53 -12.91 7.76
N THR A 8 1.39 -13.35 6.50
CA THR A 8 1.53 -12.47 5.34
C THR A 8 0.41 -11.43 5.29
N ASN A 9 -0.84 -11.82 5.52
CA ASN A 9 -1.95 -10.87 5.58
C ASN A 9 -1.79 -9.84 6.71
N GLN A 10 -1.26 -10.25 7.87
CA GLN A 10 -0.95 -9.32 8.97
C GLN A 10 0.11 -8.30 8.53
N LEU A 11 1.17 -8.76 7.86
CA LEU A 11 2.24 -7.92 7.36
C LEU A 11 1.77 -6.95 6.27
N LEU A 12 0.92 -7.39 5.33
CA LEU A 12 0.42 -6.53 4.25
C LEU A 12 -0.44 -5.37 4.78
N LYS A 13 -1.14 -5.56 5.90
CA LYS A 13 -1.93 -4.48 6.53
C LYS A 13 -1.06 -3.32 7.01
N GLU A 14 0.18 -3.56 7.42
CA GLU A 14 1.13 -2.50 7.83
C GLU A 14 1.52 -1.59 6.65
N PHE A 15 1.30 -2.02 5.40
CA PHE A 15 1.60 -1.23 4.21
C PHE A 15 0.41 -0.42 3.69
N TYR A 16 -0.79 -0.60 4.26
CA TYR A 16 -1.99 0.10 3.81
C TYR A 16 -1.90 1.61 4.11
N ILE A 17 -2.17 2.45 3.10
CA ILE A 17 -2.25 3.90 3.23
C ILE A 17 -3.73 4.30 3.22
N PRO A 18 -4.23 5.02 4.23
CA PRO A 18 -5.61 5.50 4.25
C PRO A 18 -5.91 6.56 3.18
N ASP A 19 -7.13 6.56 2.65
CA ASP A 19 -7.57 7.46 1.57
C ASP A 19 -7.36 8.95 1.89
N TYR A 20 -7.57 9.37 3.14
CA TYR A 20 -7.40 10.77 3.56
C TYR A 20 -5.96 11.30 3.42
N ILE A 21 -4.98 10.42 3.21
CA ILE A 21 -3.58 10.79 2.96
C ILE A 21 -3.34 11.10 1.47
N VAL A 22 -4.04 10.39 0.56
CA VAL A 22 -3.75 10.39 -0.88
C VAL A 22 -4.82 11.08 -1.71
N VAL A 23 -6.06 11.12 -1.23
CA VAL A 23 -7.20 11.76 -1.88
C VAL A 23 -7.44 13.12 -1.22
N PRO A 24 -7.32 14.24 -1.98
CA PRO A 24 -7.71 15.55 -1.48
C PRO A 24 -9.17 15.55 -1.02
N ASP A 25 -9.45 16.27 0.08
CA ASP A 25 -10.79 16.42 0.67
C ASP A 25 -11.45 15.13 1.18
N ALA A 26 -10.73 14.00 1.23
CA ALA A 26 -11.25 12.80 1.86
C ALA A 26 -11.37 12.97 3.38
N THR A 27 -12.53 12.61 3.92
CA THR A 27 -12.79 12.68 5.36
C THR A 27 -12.07 11.55 6.08
N PHE A 28 -11.43 11.87 7.22
CA PHE A 28 -10.89 10.85 8.10
C PHE A 28 -11.98 9.85 8.51
N GLN A 29 -11.71 8.57 8.30
CA GLN A 29 -12.60 7.48 8.70
C GLN A 29 -11.92 6.74 9.85
N GLU A 30 -12.64 6.54 10.95
CA GLU A 30 -12.14 5.74 12.07
C GLU A 30 -11.98 4.29 11.60
N MET A 31 -10.74 3.83 11.48
CA MET A 31 -10.43 2.50 11.01
C MET A 31 -10.23 1.55 12.18
N SER A 32 -10.63 0.29 12.02
CA SER A 32 -10.40 -0.75 13.03
C SER A 32 -8.91 -1.09 13.22
N TYR A 33 -8.05 -0.61 12.32
CA TYR A 33 -6.63 -0.87 12.31
C TYR A 33 -5.90 0.27 11.58
N MET A 34 -4.78 0.71 12.15
CA MET A 34 -3.90 1.73 11.60
C MET A 34 -2.47 1.17 11.62
N PRO A 35 -1.73 1.26 10.51
CA PRO A 35 -0.34 0.77 10.47
C PRO A 35 0.50 1.56 11.47
N GLU A 36 1.39 0.88 12.19
CA GLU A 36 2.26 1.52 13.18
C GLU A 36 3.33 2.38 12.49
N CYS A 37 3.77 1.94 11.30
CA CYS A 37 4.80 2.58 10.49
C CYS A 37 4.31 2.84 9.06
N PRO A 38 3.66 3.98 8.77
CA PRO A 38 3.20 4.29 7.41
C PRO A 38 4.37 4.41 6.43
N VAL A 39 4.24 3.78 5.26
CA VAL A 39 5.29 3.72 4.23
C VAL A 39 4.88 4.54 3.01
N ILE A 40 5.80 5.37 2.50
CA ILE A 40 5.65 6.09 1.23
C ILE A 40 6.69 5.56 0.24
N VAL A 41 6.24 5.14 -0.94
CA VAL A 41 7.11 4.56 -1.97
C VAL A 41 7.11 5.45 -3.22
N PHE A 42 8.29 5.89 -3.64
CA PHE A 42 8.48 6.63 -4.90
C PHE A 42 9.03 5.68 -5.96
N ILE A 43 8.25 5.46 -7.03
CA ILE A 43 8.62 4.54 -8.11
C ILE A 43 8.91 5.34 -9.37
N ASN A 44 10.13 5.23 -9.88
CA ASN A 44 10.45 5.67 -11.24
C ASN A 44 9.99 4.60 -12.22
N SER A 45 8.82 4.78 -12.83
CA SER A 45 8.19 3.79 -13.71
C SER A 45 8.98 3.49 -14.99
N LYS A 46 9.94 4.33 -15.37
CA LYS A 46 10.73 4.20 -16.61
C LYS A 46 12.04 3.42 -16.44
N SER A 47 12.43 3.08 -15.21
CA SER A 47 13.66 2.33 -14.94
C SER A 47 13.49 0.82 -15.20
N GLY A 48 14.61 0.10 -15.30
CA GLY A 48 14.61 -1.37 -15.31
C GLY A 48 13.99 -2.02 -16.56
N GLY A 49 14.00 -1.36 -17.71
CA GLY A 49 13.46 -1.94 -18.96
C GLY A 49 11.93 -2.02 -19.00
N GLN A 50 11.25 -1.00 -18.44
CA GLN A 50 9.78 -0.89 -18.34
C GLN A 50 9.12 -1.75 -17.25
N LEU A 51 9.90 -2.49 -16.46
CA LEU A 51 9.40 -3.22 -15.29
C LEU A 51 8.93 -2.29 -14.15
N GLY A 52 9.40 -1.04 -14.14
CA GLY A 52 8.93 -0.02 -13.20
C GLY A 52 7.43 0.26 -13.30
N GLY A 53 6.81 0.03 -14.46
CA GLY A 53 5.37 0.16 -14.65
C GLY A 53 4.57 -0.91 -13.90
N ASP A 54 5.04 -2.16 -13.90
CA ASP A 54 4.37 -3.26 -13.21
C ASP A 54 4.61 -3.22 -11.69
N LEU A 55 5.77 -2.74 -11.27
CA LEU A 55 6.04 -2.36 -9.88
C LEU A 55 5.05 -1.30 -9.39
N LEU A 56 4.83 -0.25 -10.17
CA LEU A 56 3.86 0.80 -9.81
C LEU A 56 2.44 0.23 -9.65
N LYS A 57 1.99 -0.62 -10.57
CA LYS A 57 0.66 -1.27 -10.45
C LYS A 57 0.56 -2.13 -9.19
N THR A 58 1.59 -2.93 -8.91
CA THR A 58 1.62 -3.83 -7.76
C THR A 58 1.55 -3.05 -6.44
N TYR A 59 2.35 -1.99 -6.31
CA TYR A 59 2.36 -1.16 -5.11
C TYR A 59 1.08 -0.34 -4.95
N ARG A 60 0.45 0.14 -6.02
CA ARG A 60 -0.88 0.77 -5.92
C ARG A 60 -1.92 -0.17 -5.33
N THR A 61 -1.98 -1.43 -5.79
CA THR A 61 -2.92 -2.41 -5.23
C THR A 61 -2.63 -2.74 -3.77
N LEU A 62 -1.35 -2.71 -3.36
CA LEU A 62 -0.94 -3.01 -1.99
C LEU A 62 -1.17 -1.83 -1.02
N LEU A 63 -0.76 -0.63 -1.42
CA LEU A 63 -0.71 0.54 -0.55
C LEU A 63 -2.07 1.24 -0.50
N ASN A 64 -2.58 1.66 -1.66
CA ASN A 64 -3.88 2.30 -1.81
C ASN A 64 -4.26 2.39 -3.29
N SER A 65 -5.44 1.89 -3.65
CA SER A 65 -5.89 1.81 -5.06
C SER A 65 -6.34 3.13 -5.66
N ALA A 66 -6.47 4.21 -4.88
CA ALA A 66 -6.82 5.56 -5.33
C ALA A 66 -5.61 6.39 -5.82
N GLN A 67 -4.37 5.86 -5.71
CA GLN A 67 -3.12 6.46 -6.21
C GLN A 67 -2.85 6.16 -7.70
#